data_AF-A0A270MXG1-F1
#
_entry.id   AF-A0A270MXG1-F1
#
_cell.length_a   1.000
_cell.length_b   1.000
_cell.length_c   1.000
_cell.angle_alpha   90.00
_cell.angle_beta   90.00
_cell.angle_gamma   90.00
#
_symmetry.space_group_name_H-M   'P 1'
#
loop_
_entity.id
_entity.type
_entity.pdbx_description
1 polymer ?
#
loop_
_entity_poly.entity_id
_entity_poly.type
_entity_poly.pdbx_seq_one_letter_code
_entity_poly.pdbx_strand_id
1 'polypeptide(L)'
;MKLDFTVLWIDDQPKHIQSYQESLQLKIAPLGFQLEVVSARSIAEIADAVGSRDGHDGIDLVLVDYDLGNGGGGEVALEQVRKIFRYKEIIFYSATDVEKLRTLAYERSVDGVHFSTRFGLVQEAADVVRKLLGKVLDIDHMRGLVMAAASDIDDLVERSLVAVYGKLESSLRKEFVTDLHNQMTRKLERWQQDLDQAMQIGDLESLLALKAMYSAADKLTSLRKRLELQAPSTDERNEKMKHYATNIVPRRNKLAHARLDRAGALPEGFTSEDMTALRLDYINHRKNFVEVAVLLDVNFD
;
A
#
# COMPACT_ATOMS: atom_id res chain seq x y z
N MET A 1 -0.24 -0.77 4.09
CA MET A 1 -1.47 -1.54 4.34
C MET A 1 -1.66 -2.48 3.16
N LYS A 2 -1.96 -3.75 3.42
CA LYS A 2 -2.21 -4.76 2.37
C LYS A 2 -3.70 -4.72 2.00
N LEU A 3 -4.13 -5.56 1.05
CA LEU A 3 -5.56 -5.77 0.80
C LEU A 3 -6.24 -6.49 1.98
N ASP A 4 -5.46 -7.14 2.83
CA ASP A 4 -5.92 -7.74 4.07
C ASP A 4 -6.05 -6.67 5.17
N PHE A 5 -7.19 -6.67 5.88
CA PHE A 5 -7.45 -5.88 7.08
C PHE A 5 -7.58 -6.84 8.26
N THR A 6 -6.61 -6.79 9.18
CA THR A 6 -6.48 -7.77 10.26
C THR A 6 -7.10 -7.26 11.56
N VAL A 7 -8.07 -8.00 12.09
CA VAL A 7 -8.72 -7.73 13.37
C VAL A 7 -8.27 -8.74 14.41
N LEU A 8 -7.73 -8.27 15.53
CA LEU A 8 -7.56 -9.09 16.73
C LEU A 8 -8.85 -9.05 17.54
N TRP A 9 -9.44 -10.21 17.80
CA TRP A 9 -10.69 -10.36 18.53
C TRP A 9 -10.45 -11.13 19.83
N ILE A 10 -10.57 -10.43 20.96
CA ILE A 10 -10.38 -10.98 22.30
C ILE A 10 -11.75 -11.22 22.94
N ASP A 11 -12.18 -12.48 23.01
CA ASP A 11 -13.50 -12.88 23.52
C ASP A 11 -13.44 -14.33 24.04
N ASP A 12 -13.96 -14.57 25.25
CA ASP A 12 -13.94 -15.89 25.91
C ASP A 12 -15.01 -16.86 25.35
N GLN A 13 -15.93 -16.37 24.52
CA GLN A 13 -17.06 -17.07 23.92
C GLN A 13 -16.97 -17.12 22.37
N PRO A 14 -16.06 -17.93 21.81
CA PRO A 14 -15.79 -17.96 20.36
C PRO A 14 -16.98 -18.36 19.48
N LYS A 15 -17.99 -19.05 20.04
CA LYS A 15 -19.17 -19.50 19.29
C LYS A 15 -20.04 -18.35 18.76
N HIS A 16 -19.92 -17.15 19.33
CA HIS A 16 -20.70 -15.99 18.89
C HIS A 16 -19.97 -15.13 17.85
N ILE A 17 -18.66 -15.31 17.66
CA ILE A 17 -17.83 -14.45 16.82
C ILE A 17 -18.14 -14.61 15.31
N GLN A 18 -18.46 -15.82 14.86
CA GLN A 18 -18.57 -16.13 13.44
C GLN A 18 -19.63 -15.27 12.71
N SER A 19 -20.83 -15.11 13.28
CA SER A 19 -21.89 -14.33 12.64
C SER A 19 -21.56 -12.83 12.58
N TYR A 20 -20.88 -12.31 13.60
CA TYR A 20 -20.39 -10.93 13.58
C TYR A 20 -19.24 -10.73 12.61
N GLN A 21 -18.32 -11.70 12.49
CA GLN A 21 -17.25 -11.70 11.50
C GLN A 21 -17.81 -11.66 10.07
N GLU A 22 -18.78 -12.52 9.75
CA GLU A 22 -19.45 -12.52 8.44
C GLU A 22 -20.12 -11.17 8.16
N SER A 23 -20.83 -10.62 9.15
CA SER A 23 -21.49 -9.32 9.05
C SER A 23 -20.51 -8.16 8.87
N LEU A 24 -19.35 -8.22 9.53
CA LEU A 24 -18.28 -7.23 9.39
C LEU A 24 -17.61 -7.34 8.02
N GLN A 25 -17.34 -8.56 7.54
CA GLN A 25 -16.79 -8.80 6.21
C GLN A 25 -17.70 -8.22 5.12
N LEU A 26 -19.02 -8.34 5.25
CA LEU A 26 -19.98 -7.73 4.31
C LEU A 26 -19.90 -6.20 4.28
N LYS A 27 -19.47 -5.56 5.36
CA LYS A 27 -19.27 -4.09 5.42
C LYS A 27 -17.89 -3.66 4.94
N ILE A 28 -16.86 -4.49 5.10
CA ILE A 28 -15.48 -4.20 4.73
C ILE A 28 -15.19 -4.51 3.26
N ALA A 29 -15.76 -5.59 2.71
CA ALA A 29 -15.52 -5.99 1.33
C ALA A 29 -15.84 -4.89 0.28
N PRO A 30 -16.95 -4.12 0.40
CA PRO A 30 -17.21 -2.99 -0.50
C PRO A 30 -16.18 -1.87 -0.43
N LEU A 31 -15.37 -1.82 0.63
CA LEU A 31 -14.26 -0.86 0.78
C LEU A 31 -12.97 -1.36 0.11
N GLY A 32 -12.98 -2.56 -0.49
CA GLY A 32 -11.84 -3.14 -1.21
C GLY A 32 -10.86 -3.92 -0.33
N PHE A 33 -11.27 -4.34 0.87
CA PHE A 33 -10.42 -5.08 1.81
C PHE A 33 -10.99 -6.47 2.14
N GLN A 34 -10.10 -7.41 2.40
CA GLN A 34 -10.40 -8.74 2.92
C GLN A 34 -10.21 -8.75 4.44
N LEU A 35 -11.24 -9.13 5.20
CA LEU A 35 -11.14 -9.26 6.65
C LEU A 35 -10.39 -10.55 7.02
N GLU A 36 -9.32 -10.39 7.78
CA GLU A 36 -8.64 -11.49 8.48
C GLU A 36 -8.90 -11.34 9.98
N VAL A 37 -9.38 -12.40 10.64
CA VAL A 37 -9.67 -12.38 12.08
C VAL A 37 -8.73 -13.30 12.83
N VAL A 38 -8.00 -12.73 13.79
CA VAL A 38 -7.18 -13.44 14.76
C VAL A 38 -7.94 -13.47 16.08
N SER A 39 -8.30 -14.65 16.59
CA SER A 39 -9.03 -14.78 17.86
C SER A 39 -8.10 -15.12 19.02
N ALA A 40 -8.36 -14.54 20.19
CA ALA A 40 -7.74 -14.91 21.47
C ALA A 40 -8.83 -14.99 22.55
N ARG A 41 -8.76 -15.97 23.46
CA ARG A 41 -9.77 -16.10 24.52
C ARG A 41 -9.45 -15.29 25.78
N SER A 42 -8.20 -14.87 25.90
CA SER A 42 -7.73 -14.08 27.03
C SER A 42 -6.53 -13.22 26.63
N ILE A 43 -6.18 -12.28 27.50
CA ILE A 43 -5.00 -11.41 27.29
C ILE A 43 -3.71 -12.23 27.28
N ALA A 44 -3.64 -13.32 28.05
CA ALA A 44 -2.46 -14.19 28.09
C ALA A 44 -2.22 -14.90 26.74
N GLU A 45 -3.28 -15.18 25.98
CA GLU A 45 -3.20 -15.87 24.69
C GLU A 45 -2.80 -14.94 23.52
N ILE A 46 -2.71 -13.62 23.74
CA ILE A 46 -2.37 -12.66 22.68
C ILE A 46 -1.00 -12.98 22.07
N ALA A 47 -0.01 -13.33 22.90
CA ALA A 47 1.34 -13.63 22.43
C ALA A 47 1.37 -14.85 21.50
N ASP A 48 0.57 -15.87 21.81
CA ASP A 48 0.47 -17.08 20.99
C ASP A 48 -0.36 -16.85 19.72
N ALA A 49 -1.43 -16.05 19.81
CA ALA A 49 -2.33 -15.75 18.69
C ALA A 49 -1.67 -14.86 17.63
N VAL A 50 -0.85 -13.89 18.05
CA VAL A 50 -0.22 -12.90 17.16
C VAL A 50 1.22 -13.31 16.79
N GLY A 51 1.83 -14.23 17.54
CA GLY A 51 3.21 -14.66 17.40
C GLY A 51 4.21 -13.64 17.95
N SER A 52 5.49 -14.05 18.05
CA SER A 52 6.61 -13.25 18.57
C SER A 52 7.11 -12.16 17.60
N ARG A 53 6.21 -11.58 16.79
CA ARG A 53 6.57 -10.47 15.90
C ARG A 53 6.71 -9.20 16.74
N ASP A 54 7.88 -8.59 16.68
CA ASP A 54 8.13 -7.29 17.28
C ASP A 54 7.07 -6.29 16.79
N GLY A 55 6.20 -5.84 17.69
CA GLY A 55 5.38 -4.64 17.48
C GLY A 55 3.89 -4.82 17.18
N HIS A 56 3.31 -6.03 17.11
CA HIS A 56 1.89 -6.21 16.74
C HIS A 56 1.48 -5.47 15.45
N ASP A 57 2.45 -5.16 14.57
CA ASP A 57 2.28 -4.19 13.48
C ASP A 57 1.29 -4.66 12.41
N GLY A 58 1.10 -5.98 12.29
CA GLY A 58 0.14 -6.59 11.38
C GLY A 58 -1.32 -6.54 11.84
N ILE A 59 -1.64 -5.99 13.01
CA ILE A 59 -3.03 -5.84 13.48
C ILE A 59 -3.51 -4.41 13.19
N ASP A 60 -4.64 -4.27 12.52
CA ASP A 60 -5.22 -2.97 12.16
C ASP A 60 -6.24 -2.48 13.19
N LEU A 61 -6.98 -3.40 13.82
CA LEU A 61 -8.03 -3.10 14.82
C LEU A 61 -8.06 -4.18 15.90
N VAL A 62 -8.32 -3.76 17.15
CA VAL A 62 -8.50 -4.68 18.28
C VAL A 62 -9.93 -4.58 18.81
N LEU A 63 -10.64 -5.71 18.87
CA LEU A 63 -11.95 -5.86 19.47
C LEU A 63 -11.80 -6.64 20.77
N VAL A 64 -12.42 -6.15 21.85
CA VAL A 64 -12.30 -6.78 23.18
C VAL A 64 -13.66 -6.88 23.84
N ASP A 65 -14.07 -8.09 24.17
CA ASP A 65 -15.18 -8.27 25.10
C ASP A 65 -14.76 -7.78 26.48
N TYR A 66 -15.58 -6.94 27.08
CA TYR A 66 -15.37 -6.44 28.42
C TYR A 66 -15.48 -7.55 29.48
N ASP A 67 -16.31 -8.57 29.26
CA ASP A 67 -16.55 -9.65 30.21
C ASP A 67 -15.76 -10.92 29.85
N LEU A 68 -14.45 -10.92 30.13
CA LEU A 68 -13.56 -12.06 29.87
C LEU A 68 -13.66 -13.18 30.93
N GLY A 69 -14.83 -13.40 31.54
CA GLY A 69 -15.16 -14.61 32.30
C GLY A 69 -14.48 -14.85 33.65
N ASN A 70 -13.52 -14.01 34.08
CA ASN A 70 -12.79 -14.17 35.35
C ASN A 70 -13.12 -13.08 36.37
N GLY A 71 -14.32 -13.15 36.98
CA GLY A 71 -14.66 -12.70 38.35
C GLY A 71 -14.37 -11.26 38.81
N GLY A 72 -13.78 -10.39 37.99
CA GLY A 72 -13.42 -9.01 38.34
C GLY A 72 -12.51 -8.30 37.32
N GLY A 73 -12.46 -8.77 36.07
CA GLY A 73 -11.34 -8.49 35.16
C GLY A 73 -11.55 -7.44 34.07
N GLY A 74 -12.77 -6.92 33.82
CA GLY A 74 -13.01 -6.00 32.70
C GLY A 74 -12.20 -4.69 32.80
N GLU A 75 -12.05 -4.15 34.01
CA GLU A 75 -11.28 -2.93 34.27
C GLU A 75 -9.77 -3.15 34.06
N VAL A 76 -9.25 -4.29 34.52
CA VAL A 76 -7.84 -4.67 34.39
C VAL A 76 -7.51 -4.97 32.94
N ALA A 77 -8.44 -5.60 32.21
CA ALA A 77 -8.30 -5.88 30.79
C ALA A 77 -8.16 -4.58 29.98
N LEU A 78 -8.92 -3.55 30.34
CA LEU A 78 -8.91 -2.26 29.66
C LEU A 78 -7.52 -1.60 29.72
N GLU A 79 -6.92 -1.53 30.91
CA GLU A 79 -5.55 -1.01 31.08
C GLU A 79 -4.49 -1.89 30.38
N GLN A 80 -4.61 -3.21 30.51
CA GLN A 80 -3.61 -4.15 29.97
C GLN A 80 -3.59 -4.14 28.44
N VAL A 81 -4.75 -4.27 27.80
CA VAL A 81 -4.84 -4.24 26.33
C VAL A 81 -4.36 -2.89 25.80
N ARG A 82 -4.71 -1.77 26.46
CA ARG A 82 -4.21 -0.45 26.05
C ARG A 82 -2.69 -0.34 26.15
N LYS A 83 -2.08 -0.90 27.21
CA LYS A 83 -0.62 -0.95 27.37
C LYS A 83 0.04 -1.76 26.26
N ILE A 84 -0.54 -2.90 25.88
CA ILE A 84 -0.02 -3.78 24.81
C ILE A 84 -0.12 -3.08 23.45
N PHE A 85 -1.28 -2.48 23.15
CA PHE A 85 -1.60 -1.94 21.82
C PHE A 85 -1.60 -0.42 21.74
N ARG A 86 -0.67 0.25 22.42
CA ARG A 86 -0.69 1.70 22.71
C ARG A 86 -1.20 2.65 21.62
N TYR A 87 -0.89 2.36 20.35
CA TYR A 87 -1.20 3.21 19.20
C TYR A 87 -2.26 2.66 18.23
N LYS A 88 -2.86 1.50 18.54
CA LYS A 88 -3.90 0.88 17.70
C LYS A 88 -5.29 1.35 18.13
N GLU A 89 -6.22 1.47 17.19
CA GLU A 89 -7.63 1.69 17.53
C GLU A 89 -8.16 0.43 18.23
N ILE A 90 -8.88 0.59 19.34
CA ILE A 90 -9.57 -0.53 20.01
C ILE A 90 -11.02 -0.21 20.32
N ILE A 91 -11.84 -1.25 20.25
CA ILE A 91 -13.25 -1.21 20.59
C ILE A 91 -13.49 -2.18 21.73
N PHE A 92 -13.88 -1.64 22.88
CA PHE A 92 -14.42 -2.44 23.97
C PHE A 92 -15.93 -2.59 23.76
N TYR A 93 -16.42 -3.82 23.80
CA TYR A 93 -17.85 -4.07 23.74
C TYR A 93 -18.34 -4.89 24.90
N SER A 94 -19.61 -4.71 25.24
CA SER A 94 -20.27 -5.45 26.32
C SER A 94 -21.74 -5.67 26.00
N ALA A 95 -22.36 -6.63 26.69
CA ALA A 95 -23.83 -6.72 26.77
C ALA A 95 -24.45 -5.61 27.63
N THR A 96 -23.64 -4.89 28.42
CA THR A 96 -24.07 -3.81 29.33
C THR A 96 -24.10 -2.43 28.63
N ASP A 97 -24.66 -1.43 29.30
CA ASP A 97 -24.66 -0.03 28.88
C ASP A 97 -23.25 0.55 28.65
N VAL A 98 -23.09 1.24 27.52
CA VAL A 98 -21.87 1.91 27.07
C VAL A 98 -21.42 3.01 28.04
N GLU A 99 -22.36 3.71 28.68
CA GLU A 99 -22.01 4.79 29.63
C GLU A 99 -21.22 4.28 30.84
N LYS A 100 -21.49 3.04 31.26
CA LYS A 100 -20.71 2.40 32.34
C LYS A 100 -19.28 2.12 31.91
N LEU A 101 -19.07 1.64 30.67
CA LEU A 101 -17.73 1.39 30.13
C LEU A 101 -16.92 2.69 30.01
N ARG A 102 -17.58 3.79 29.60
CA ARG A 102 -16.97 5.12 29.53
C ARG A 102 -16.54 5.64 30.89
N THR A 103 -17.43 5.53 31.88
CA THR A 103 -17.16 5.97 33.26
C THR A 103 -15.93 5.26 33.82
N LEU A 104 -15.88 3.94 33.63
CA LEU A 104 -14.77 3.14 34.09
C LEU A 104 -13.44 3.51 33.42
N ALA A 105 -13.44 3.67 32.10
CA ALA A 105 -12.23 4.05 31.37
C ALA A 105 -11.71 5.42 31.83
N TYR A 106 -12.62 6.36 32.13
CA TYR A 106 -12.28 7.64 32.73
C TYR A 106 -11.64 7.48 34.11
N GLU A 107 -12.24 6.67 35.00
CA GLU A 107 -11.70 6.40 36.33
C GLU A 107 -10.30 5.76 36.28
N ARG A 108 -10.01 4.97 35.25
CA ARG A 108 -8.70 4.34 35.01
C ARG A 108 -7.74 5.17 34.16
N SER A 109 -8.12 6.38 33.76
CA SER A 109 -7.32 7.25 32.90
C SER A 109 -6.89 6.56 31.60
N VAL A 110 -7.81 5.80 30.99
CA VAL A 110 -7.59 5.15 29.70
C VAL A 110 -8.26 5.92 28.59
N ASP A 111 -7.42 6.49 27.73
CA ASP A 111 -7.82 7.28 26.58
C ASP A 111 -7.69 6.50 25.26
N GLY A 112 -8.37 7.02 24.22
CA GLY A 112 -8.17 6.55 22.84
C GLY A 112 -8.77 5.18 22.55
N VAL A 113 -9.90 4.86 23.18
CA VAL A 113 -10.66 3.63 22.95
C VAL A 113 -12.11 3.96 22.59
N HIS A 114 -12.73 3.10 21.79
CA HIS A 114 -14.15 3.17 21.44
C HIS A 114 -14.95 2.20 22.30
N PHE A 115 -16.23 2.49 22.47
CA PHE A 115 -17.13 1.65 23.24
C PHE A 115 -18.36 1.31 22.41
N SER A 116 -18.76 0.05 22.45
CA SER A 116 -19.96 -0.41 21.77
C SER A 116 -20.78 -1.36 22.63
N THR A 117 -22.07 -1.48 22.32
CA THR A 117 -22.82 -2.65 22.78
C THR A 117 -22.53 -3.84 21.89
N ARG A 118 -22.73 -5.05 22.38
CA ARG A 118 -22.58 -6.27 21.56
C ARG A 118 -23.50 -6.24 20.32
N PHE A 119 -24.66 -5.58 20.39
CA PHE A 119 -25.55 -5.38 19.24
C PHE A 119 -25.01 -4.34 18.24
N GLY A 120 -24.39 -3.26 18.73
CA GLY A 120 -23.82 -2.20 17.91
C GLY A 120 -22.43 -2.48 17.34
N LEU A 121 -21.75 -3.52 17.83
CA LEU A 121 -20.33 -3.80 17.56
C LEU A 121 -19.97 -3.77 16.08
N VAL A 122 -20.75 -4.44 15.22
CA VAL A 122 -20.45 -4.52 13.79
C VAL A 122 -20.52 -3.15 13.12
N GLN A 123 -21.46 -2.29 13.54
CA GLN A 123 -21.58 -0.95 12.99
C GLN A 123 -20.44 -0.06 13.48
N GLU A 124 -20.13 -0.10 14.78
CA GLU A 124 -19.02 0.65 15.37
C GLU A 124 -17.67 0.25 14.74
N ALA A 125 -17.42 -1.06 14.62
CA ALA A 125 -16.23 -1.59 13.97
C ALA A 125 -16.12 -1.12 12.53
N ALA A 126 -17.22 -1.16 11.76
CA ALA A 126 -17.21 -0.68 10.39
C ALA A 126 -16.94 0.83 10.29
N ASP A 127 -17.43 1.64 11.22
CA ASP A 127 -17.20 3.08 11.23
C ASP A 127 -15.75 3.42 11.61
N VAL A 128 -15.16 2.71 12.58
CA VAL A 128 -13.73 2.80 12.91
C VAL A 128 -12.87 2.35 11.73
N VAL A 129 -13.25 1.26 11.05
CA VAL A 129 -12.56 0.82 9.82
C VAL A 129 -12.61 1.93 8.77
N ARG A 130 -13.77 2.52 8.46
CA ARG A 130 -13.86 3.63 7.49
C ARG A 130 -12.97 4.81 7.87
N LYS A 131 -12.90 5.16 9.16
CA LYS A 131 -12.00 6.20 9.66
C LYS A 131 -10.53 5.85 9.40
N LEU A 132 -10.11 4.61 9.71
CA LEU A 132 -8.76 4.11 9.44
C LEU A 132 -8.43 4.12 7.95
N LEU A 133 -9.38 3.68 7.12
CA LEU A 133 -9.24 3.62 5.67
C LEU A 133 -9.30 4.99 4.99
N GLY A 134 -9.86 6.01 5.64
CA GLY A 134 -10.05 7.34 5.03
C GLY A 134 -8.75 7.96 4.49
N LYS A 135 -7.61 7.70 5.14
CA LYS A 135 -6.29 8.12 4.62
C LYS A 135 -5.75 7.16 3.55
N VAL A 136 -6.06 5.87 3.64
CA VAL A 136 -5.53 4.88 2.69
C VAL A 136 -6.24 4.94 1.34
N LEU A 137 -7.50 5.37 1.34
CA LEU A 137 -8.28 5.64 0.13
C LEU A 137 -7.92 6.97 -0.55
N ASP A 138 -6.95 7.73 -0.02
CA ASP A 138 -6.40 8.87 -0.74
C ASP A 138 -5.60 8.40 -1.97
N ILE A 139 -5.49 9.28 -2.97
CA ILE A 139 -4.90 8.90 -4.27
C ILE A 139 -3.43 8.47 -4.15
N ASP A 140 -2.69 9.01 -3.18
CA ASP A 140 -1.26 8.76 -3.04
C ASP A 140 -0.99 7.40 -2.38
N HIS A 141 -1.77 7.03 -1.37
CA HIS A 141 -1.74 5.69 -0.78
C HIS A 141 -2.31 4.65 -1.75
N MET A 142 -3.42 4.96 -2.44
CA MET A 142 -3.99 4.07 -3.46
C MET A 142 -3.01 3.80 -4.60
N ARG A 143 -2.21 4.79 -5.03
CA ARG A 143 -1.14 4.57 -6.02
C ARG A 143 -0.15 3.52 -5.54
N GLY A 144 0.30 3.60 -4.28
CA GLY A 144 1.20 2.60 -3.70
C GLY A 144 0.56 1.20 -3.64
N LEU A 145 -0.69 1.12 -3.19
CA LEU A 145 -1.43 -0.14 -3.06
C LEU A 145 -1.68 -0.80 -4.43
N VAL A 146 -2.14 -0.03 -5.41
CA VAL A 146 -2.42 -0.52 -6.77
C VAL A 146 -1.13 -0.99 -7.45
N MET A 147 -0.02 -0.28 -7.30
CA MET A 147 1.27 -0.71 -7.85
C MET A 147 1.76 -2.02 -7.22
N ALA A 148 1.63 -2.17 -5.91
CA ALA A 148 1.98 -3.42 -5.22
C ALA A 148 1.11 -4.59 -5.72
N ALA A 149 -0.22 -4.42 -5.72
CA ALA A 149 -1.16 -5.46 -6.15
C ALA A 149 -1.00 -5.82 -7.64
N ALA A 150 -0.80 -4.83 -8.51
CA ALA A 150 -0.56 -5.07 -9.93
C ALA A 150 0.76 -5.83 -10.16
N SER A 151 1.83 -5.48 -9.43
CA SER A 151 3.10 -6.20 -9.54
C SER A 151 3.01 -7.66 -9.10
N ASP A 152 2.20 -7.97 -8.09
CA ASP A 152 1.95 -9.36 -7.67
C ASP A 152 1.17 -10.15 -8.73
N ILE A 153 0.16 -9.51 -9.35
CA ILE A 153 -0.62 -10.11 -10.45
C ILE A 153 0.26 -10.33 -11.68
N ASP A 154 1.07 -9.35 -12.08
CA ASP A 154 1.95 -9.44 -13.25
C ASP A 154 2.94 -10.61 -13.12
N ASP A 155 3.51 -10.82 -11.94
CA ASP A 155 4.36 -11.98 -11.66
C ASP A 155 3.59 -13.30 -11.73
N LEU A 156 2.37 -13.34 -11.20
CA LEU A 156 1.53 -14.53 -11.28
C LEU A 156 1.23 -14.88 -12.74
N VAL A 157 0.94 -13.89 -13.57
CA VAL A 157 0.73 -14.05 -15.01
C VAL A 157 1.99 -14.59 -15.69
N GLU A 158 3.16 -14.00 -15.42
CA GLU A 158 4.44 -14.43 -16.00
C GLU A 158 4.77 -15.88 -15.61
N ARG A 159 4.66 -16.23 -14.32
CA ARG A 159 4.88 -17.59 -13.83
C ARG A 159 3.89 -18.58 -14.43
N SER A 160 2.64 -18.16 -14.60
CA SER A 160 1.60 -18.99 -15.23
C SER A 160 1.93 -19.25 -16.71
N LEU A 161 2.40 -18.25 -17.45
CA LEU A 161 2.84 -18.43 -18.84
C LEU A 161 4.00 -19.42 -18.95
N VAL A 162 5.00 -19.31 -18.08
CA VAL A 162 6.13 -20.25 -18.02
C VAL A 162 5.64 -21.67 -17.70
N ALA A 163 4.75 -21.83 -16.73
CA ALA A 163 4.20 -23.11 -16.34
C ALA A 163 3.36 -23.75 -17.45
N VAL A 164 2.57 -22.96 -18.19
CA VAL A 164 1.82 -23.42 -19.36
C VAL A 164 2.79 -23.90 -20.44
N TYR A 165 3.79 -23.10 -20.80
CA TYR A 165 4.79 -23.46 -21.81
C TYR A 165 5.52 -24.77 -21.47
N GLY A 166 5.89 -24.96 -20.20
CA GLY A 166 6.53 -26.18 -19.71
C GLY A 166 5.69 -27.44 -19.89
N LYS A 167 4.36 -27.34 -19.90
CA LYS A 167 3.42 -28.47 -20.06
C LYS A 167 3.10 -28.80 -21.52
N LEU A 168 3.45 -27.95 -22.47
CA LEU A 168 3.17 -28.18 -23.90
C LEU A 168 4.09 -29.24 -24.51
N GLU A 169 3.57 -29.98 -25.48
CA GLU A 169 4.35 -30.88 -26.34
C GLU A 169 5.22 -30.10 -27.33
N SER A 170 6.19 -30.77 -27.96
CA SER A 170 7.22 -30.12 -28.79
C SER A 170 6.67 -29.35 -30.00
N SER A 171 5.57 -29.79 -30.62
CA SER A 171 4.91 -29.10 -31.73
C SER A 171 4.26 -27.79 -31.25
N LEU A 172 3.44 -27.89 -30.19
CA LEU A 172 2.73 -26.75 -29.59
C LEU A 172 3.69 -25.72 -28.98
N ARG A 173 4.85 -26.12 -28.46
CA ARG A 173 5.88 -25.18 -28.00
C ARG A 173 6.41 -24.29 -29.12
N LYS A 174 6.63 -24.85 -30.32
CA LYS A 174 7.10 -24.08 -31.48
C LYS A 174 6.04 -23.10 -31.95
N GLU A 175 4.78 -23.54 -31.99
CA GLU A 175 3.63 -22.70 -32.31
C GLU A 175 3.50 -21.55 -31.32
N PHE A 176 3.54 -21.83 -30.01
CA PHE A 176 3.47 -20.83 -28.96
C PHE A 176 4.54 -19.73 -29.09
N VAL A 177 5.80 -20.11 -29.34
CA VAL A 177 6.89 -19.14 -29.53
C VAL A 177 6.70 -18.33 -30.81
N THR A 178 6.22 -18.97 -31.88
CA THR A 178 5.94 -18.30 -33.15
C THR A 178 4.81 -17.27 -32.99
N ASP A 179 3.76 -17.61 -32.26
CA ASP A 179 2.66 -16.71 -31.96
C ASP A 179 3.11 -15.53 -31.11
N LEU A 180 3.93 -15.76 -30.09
CA LEU A 180 4.49 -14.70 -29.25
C LEU A 180 5.37 -13.75 -30.09
N HIS A 181 6.23 -14.29 -30.94
CA HIS A 181 7.02 -13.50 -31.89
C HIS A 181 6.12 -12.64 -32.79
N ASN A 182 5.10 -13.24 -33.41
CA ASN A 182 4.18 -12.52 -34.28
C ASN A 182 3.39 -11.43 -33.56
N GLN A 183 3.01 -11.66 -32.30
CA GLN A 183 2.37 -10.64 -31.46
C GLN A 183 3.30 -9.45 -31.19
N MET A 184 4.57 -9.72 -30.85
CA MET A 184 5.58 -8.68 -30.61
C MET A 184 5.88 -7.89 -31.89
N THR A 185 6.04 -8.56 -33.04
CA THR A 185 6.29 -7.91 -34.33
C THR A 185 5.14 -6.97 -34.72
N ARG A 186 3.89 -7.42 -34.62
CA ARG A 186 2.71 -6.57 -34.88
C ARG A 186 2.66 -5.34 -33.96
N LYS A 187 3.12 -5.48 -32.71
CA LYS A 187 3.18 -4.36 -31.77
C LYS A 187 4.24 -3.33 -32.20
N LEU A 188 5.41 -3.80 -32.65
CA LEU A 188 6.48 -2.93 -33.17
C LEU A 188 6.06 -2.21 -34.46
N GLU A 189 5.37 -2.89 -35.37
CA GLU A 189 4.85 -2.28 -36.60
C GLU A 189 3.87 -1.15 -36.30
N ARG A 190 2.95 -1.35 -35.35
CA ARG A 190 2.04 -0.28 -34.89
C ARG A 190 2.80 0.90 -34.29
N TRP A 191 3.81 0.62 -33.47
CA TRP A 191 4.65 1.66 -32.89
C TRP A 191 5.37 2.48 -33.95
N GLN A 192 5.88 1.84 -35.01
CA GLN A 192 6.47 2.55 -36.14
C GLN A 192 5.45 3.46 -36.83
N GLN A 193 4.24 2.97 -37.08
CA GLN A 193 3.16 3.76 -37.69
C GLN A 193 2.76 4.97 -36.84
N ASP A 194 2.61 4.79 -35.52
CA ASP A 194 2.28 5.87 -34.59
C ASP A 194 3.39 6.95 -34.57
N LEU A 195 4.65 6.53 -34.64
CA LEU A 195 5.80 7.43 -34.72
C LEU A 195 5.82 8.20 -36.04
N ASP A 196 5.61 7.52 -37.16
CA ASP A 196 5.57 8.15 -38.49
C ASP A 196 4.44 9.18 -38.57
N GLN A 197 3.27 8.88 -38.00
CA GLN A 197 2.15 9.81 -37.91
C GLN A 197 2.50 11.04 -37.06
N ALA A 198 3.09 10.86 -35.87
CA ALA A 198 3.52 11.97 -35.03
C ALA A 198 4.57 12.85 -35.74
N MET A 199 5.48 12.24 -36.49
CA MET A 199 6.46 12.97 -37.31
C MET A 199 5.82 13.76 -38.46
N GLN A 200 4.75 13.25 -39.07
CA GLN A 200 4.01 13.98 -40.11
C GLN A 200 3.30 15.22 -39.56
N ILE A 201 2.77 15.15 -38.33
CA ILE A 201 2.18 16.31 -37.64
C ILE A 201 3.28 17.36 -37.36
N GLY A 202 4.44 16.89 -36.89
CA GLY A 202 5.64 17.73 -36.78
C GLY A 202 5.70 18.59 -35.52
N ASP A 203 4.85 18.35 -34.52
CA ASP A 203 4.90 19.02 -33.22
C ASP A 203 5.48 18.13 -32.10
N LEU A 204 5.95 18.78 -31.03
CA LEU A 204 6.53 18.10 -29.87
C LEU A 204 5.46 17.37 -29.03
N GLU A 205 4.23 17.87 -29.00
CA GLU A 205 3.15 17.32 -28.18
C GLU A 205 2.76 15.92 -28.64
N SER A 206 2.69 15.72 -29.96
CA SER A 206 2.43 14.45 -30.63
C SER A 206 3.50 13.41 -30.29
N LEU A 207 4.78 13.82 -30.26
CA LEU A 207 5.87 12.94 -29.82
C LEU A 207 5.81 12.64 -28.31
N LEU A 208 5.44 13.62 -27.48
CA LEU A 208 5.28 13.44 -26.04
C LEU A 208 4.09 12.52 -25.67
N ALA A 209 3.10 12.42 -26.54
CA ALA A 209 1.94 11.55 -26.40
C ALA A 209 2.27 10.05 -26.58
N LEU A 210 3.38 9.71 -27.27
CA LEU A 210 3.86 8.34 -27.48
C LEU A 210 4.51 7.73 -26.22
N LYS A 211 3.78 7.70 -25.10
CA LYS A 211 4.28 7.30 -23.76
C LYS A 211 4.93 5.93 -23.71
N ALA A 212 4.51 4.99 -24.56
CA ALA A 212 5.06 3.64 -24.63
C ALA A 212 6.48 3.59 -25.25
N MET A 213 6.84 4.58 -26.07
CA MET A 213 8.13 4.68 -26.75
C MET A 213 9.02 5.77 -26.18
N TYR A 214 8.41 6.84 -25.67
CA TYR A 214 9.10 7.98 -25.10
C TYR A 214 8.74 8.11 -23.61
N SER A 215 9.47 7.37 -22.80
CA SER A 215 9.22 7.22 -21.37
C SER A 215 9.53 8.51 -20.60
N ALA A 216 9.13 8.55 -19.32
CA ALA A 216 9.51 9.66 -18.44
C ALA A 216 11.03 9.82 -18.29
N ALA A 217 11.79 8.71 -18.34
CA ALA A 217 13.26 8.75 -18.28
C ALA A 217 13.86 9.34 -19.56
N ASP A 218 13.28 9.03 -20.72
CA ASP A 218 13.71 9.58 -22.00
C ASP A 218 13.43 11.09 -22.06
N LYS A 219 12.23 11.51 -21.60
CA LYS A 219 11.85 12.93 -21.49
C LYS A 219 12.81 13.72 -20.59
N LEU A 220 13.14 13.18 -19.41
CA LEU A 220 14.12 13.78 -18.50
C LEU A 220 15.50 13.91 -19.15
N THR A 221 15.93 12.86 -19.85
CA THR A 221 17.23 12.85 -20.53
C THR A 221 17.28 13.90 -21.64
N SER A 222 16.22 14.02 -22.43
CA SER A 222 16.11 15.03 -23.49
C SER A 222 16.07 16.44 -22.93
N LEU A 223 15.28 16.70 -21.87
CA LEU A 223 15.25 18.00 -21.21
C LEU A 223 16.64 18.40 -20.72
N ARG A 224 17.34 17.50 -20.03
CA ARG A 224 18.71 17.72 -19.53
C ARG A 224 19.68 18.05 -20.67
N LYS A 225 19.68 17.25 -21.75
CA LYS A 225 20.53 17.49 -22.92
C LYS A 225 20.28 18.85 -23.56
N ARG A 226 19.05 19.35 -23.55
CA ARG A 226 18.72 20.67 -24.12
C ARG A 226 19.13 21.81 -23.18
N LEU A 227 18.98 21.65 -21.87
CA LEU A 227 19.45 22.62 -20.89
C LEU A 227 20.97 22.77 -20.87
N GLU A 228 21.71 21.67 -21.05
CA GLU A 228 23.18 21.68 -21.19
C GLU A 228 23.67 22.50 -22.41
N LEU A 229 22.83 22.66 -23.44
CA LEU A 229 23.17 23.50 -24.61
C LEU A 229 22.92 24.98 -24.35
N GLN A 230 22.06 25.32 -23.39
CA GLN A 230 21.61 26.69 -23.11
C GLN A 230 22.31 27.31 -21.88
N ALA A 231 22.84 26.49 -20.97
CA ALA A 231 23.56 26.93 -19.78
C ALA A 231 24.85 26.09 -19.59
N PRO A 232 25.95 26.68 -19.06
CA PRO A 232 27.20 25.95 -18.82
C PRO A 232 27.00 24.72 -17.93
N SER A 233 27.87 23.71 -18.11
CA SER A 233 27.91 22.47 -17.32
C SER A 233 28.16 22.65 -15.81
N THR A 234 28.40 23.88 -15.35
CA THR A 234 28.62 24.23 -13.93
C THR A 234 27.33 24.66 -13.21
N ASP A 235 26.18 24.60 -13.87
CA ASP A 235 24.89 24.88 -13.25
C ASP A 235 24.51 23.77 -12.25
N GLU A 236 24.42 24.12 -10.97
CA GLU A 236 24.01 23.23 -9.88
C GLU A 236 22.69 22.51 -10.19
N ARG A 237 21.79 23.13 -10.96
CA ARG A 237 20.50 22.55 -11.36
C ARG A 237 20.67 21.34 -12.27
N ASN A 238 21.65 21.38 -13.18
CA ASN A 238 21.94 20.29 -14.11
C ASN A 238 22.53 19.08 -13.37
N GLU A 239 23.43 19.31 -12.40
CA GLU A 239 23.97 18.24 -11.56
C GLU A 239 22.89 17.60 -10.68
N LYS A 240 21.98 18.39 -10.11
CA LYS A 240 20.80 17.86 -9.38
C LYS A 240 19.90 17.01 -10.28
N MET A 241 19.61 17.45 -11.51
CA MET A 241 18.83 16.67 -12.47
C MET A 241 19.51 15.35 -12.86
N LYS A 242 20.84 15.37 -13.05
CA LYS A 242 21.64 14.17 -13.34
C LYS A 242 21.62 13.21 -12.14
N HIS A 243 21.77 13.73 -10.92
CA HIS A 243 21.62 12.93 -9.70
C HIS A 243 20.24 12.29 -9.61
N TYR A 244 19.17 13.03 -9.89
CA TYR A 244 17.81 12.48 -9.93
C TYR A 244 17.70 11.31 -10.92
N ALA A 245 18.19 11.48 -12.15
CA ALA A 245 18.15 10.46 -13.19
C ALA A 245 18.95 9.19 -12.83
N THR A 246 20.12 9.36 -12.23
CA THR A 246 21.09 8.26 -12.00
C THR A 246 20.91 7.55 -10.66
N ASN A 247 20.45 8.26 -9.62
CA ASN A 247 20.37 7.70 -8.27
C ASN A 247 18.91 7.54 -7.78
N ILE A 248 18.01 8.46 -8.11
CA ILE A 248 16.64 8.44 -7.58
C ILE A 248 15.71 7.58 -8.44
N VAL A 249 15.74 7.75 -9.77
CA VAL A 249 14.90 6.96 -10.68
C VAL A 249 15.14 5.45 -10.53
N PRO A 250 16.39 4.94 -10.47
CA PRO A 250 16.62 3.51 -10.27
C PRO A 250 16.15 3.00 -8.89
N ARG A 251 16.36 3.77 -7.82
CA ARG A 251 15.87 3.40 -6.48
C ARG A 251 14.34 3.31 -6.44
N ARG A 252 13.65 4.26 -7.09
CA ARG A 252 12.18 4.22 -7.24
C ARG A 252 11.72 3.01 -8.03
N ASN A 253 12.39 2.68 -9.15
CA ASN A 253 12.03 1.50 -9.94
C ASN A 253 12.26 0.22 -9.14
N LYS A 254 13.36 0.13 -8.40
CA LYS A 254 13.63 -1.00 -7.49
C LYS A 254 12.50 -1.14 -6.47
N LEU A 255 12.07 -0.04 -5.84
CA LEU A 255 10.97 -0.04 -4.88
C LEU A 255 9.63 -0.45 -5.52
N ALA A 256 9.33 0.04 -6.72
CA ALA A 256 8.10 -0.29 -7.45
C ALA A 256 7.98 -1.78 -7.81
N HIS A 257 9.11 -2.48 -7.95
CA HIS A 257 9.15 -3.92 -8.20
C HIS A 257 9.50 -4.74 -6.96
N ALA A 258 9.76 -4.09 -5.83
CA ALA A 258 10.15 -4.78 -4.62
C ALA A 258 8.92 -5.41 -3.95
N ARG A 259 9.09 -6.66 -3.50
CA ARG A 259 8.03 -7.39 -2.80
C ARG A 259 8.21 -7.26 -1.30
N LEU A 260 7.09 -7.04 -0.62
CA LEU A 260 7.02 -7.26 0.80
C LEU A 260 6.97 -8.76 1.05
N ASP A 261 7.72 -9.25 2.02
CA ASP A 261 7.52 -10.62 2.47
C ASP A 261 6.14 -10.77 3.15
N ARG A 262 5.74 -12.00 3.44
CA ARG A 262 4.49 -12.26 4.19
C ARG A 262 4.49 -11.64 5.59
N ALA A 263 5.67 -11.29 6.13
CA ALA A 263 5.81 -10.60 7.41
C ALA A 263 5.69 -9.07 7.31
N GLY A 264 5.68 -8.50 6.10
CA GLY A 264 5.68 -7.05 5.89
C GLY A 264 7.05 -6.41 6.07
N ALA A 265 8.12 -7.20 6.09
CA ALA A 265 9.48 -6.69 6.19
C ALA A 265 9.85 -5.89 4.94
N LEU A 266 10.68 -4.87 5.15
CA LEU A 266 11.20 -4.06 4.06
C LEU A 266 12.06 -4.93 3.12
N PRO A 267 12.03 -4.67 1.81
CA PRO A 267 12.87 -5.39 0.85
C PRO A 267 14.37 -5.21 1.16
N GLU A 268 15.19 -6.19 0.80
CA GLU A 268 16.65 -6.11 1.01
C GLU A 268 17.26 -4.82 0.43
N GLY A 269 17.97 -4.10 1.30
CA GLY A 269 18.60 -2.81 0.99
C GLY A 269 17.67 -1.60 1.12
N PHE A 270 16.53 -1.73 1.81
CA PHE A 270 15.71 -0.61 2.24
C PHE A 270 15.46 -0.66 3.75
N THR A 271 15.80 0.43 4.44
CA THR A 271 15.45 0.71 5.83
C THR A 271 14.42 1.85 5.92
N SER A 272 13.79 2.03 7.08
CA SER A 272 12.94 3.20 7.33
C SER A 272 13.70 4.53 7.13
N GLU A 273 14.99 4.53 7.44
CA GLU A 273 15.90 5.66 7.23
C GLU A 273 16.13 5.90 5.73
N ASP A 274 16.34 4.84 4.94
CA ASP A 274 16.47 4.94 3.48
C ASP A 274 15.21 5.51 2.83
N MET A 275 14.03 5.09 3.31
CA MET A 275 12.74 5.60 2.83
C MET A 275 12.56 7.08 3.17
N THR A 276 13.01 7.49 4.36
CA THR A 276 13.02 8.91 4.77
C THR A 276 13.98 9.73 3.92
N ALA A 277 15.20 9.24 3.70
CA ALA A 277 16.19 9.89 2.85
C ALA A 277 15.68 10.04 1.41
N LEU A 278 15.07 9.00 0.85
CA LEU A 278 14.48 9.05 -0.49
C LEU A 278 13.37 10.12 -0.58
N ARG A 279 12.53 10.27 0.45
CA ARG A 279 11.51 11.32 0.50
C ARG A 279 12.13 12.72 0.55
N LEU A 280 13.20 12.91 1.31
CA LEU A 280 13.95 14.17 1.34
C LEU A 280 14.56 14.50 -0.03
N ASP A 281 15.13 13.51 -0.70
CA ASP A 281 15.63 13.65 -2.07
C ASP A 281 14.53 14.12 -3.02
N TYR A 282 13.34 13.51 -2.97
CA TYR A 282 12.20 13.92 -3.79
C TYR A 282 11.77 15.38 -3.53
N ILE A 283 11.79 15.84 -2.28
CA ILE A 283 11.48 17.24 -1.94
C ILE A 283 12.51 18.17 -2.59
N ASN A 284 13.80 17.84 -2.48
CA ASN A 284 14.88 18.66 -3.02
C ASN A 284 14.87 18.69 -4.55
N HIS A 285 14.68 17.54 -5.20
CA HIS A 285 14.58 17.46 -6.66
C HIS A 285 13.33 18.16 -7.18
N ARG A 286 12.19 18.05 -6.48
CA ARG A 286 10.98 18.81 -6.85
C ARG A 286 11.23 20.31 -6.84
N LYS A 287 11.89 20.84 -5.80
CA LYS A 287 12.28 22.26 -5.75
C LYS A 287 13.16 22.63 -6.95
N ASN A 288 14.17 21.82 -7.24
CA ASN A 288 15.04 22.03 -8.39
C ASN A 288 14.27 22.06 -9.73
N PHE A 289 13.33 21.12 -9.95
CA PHE A 289 12.52 21.11 -11.17
C PHE A 289 11.56 22.31 -11.25
N VAL A 290 11.04 22.80 -10.13
CA VAL A 290 10.25 24.04 -10.09
C VAL A 290 11.11 25.24 -10.47
N GLU A 291 12.33 25.34 -9.95
CA GLU A 291 13.27 26.41 -10.33
C GLU A 291 13.60 26.36 -11.83
N VAL A 292 13.86 25.17 -12.38
CA VAL A 292 14.07 24.98 -13.82
C VAL A 292 12.83 25.41 -14.62
N ALA A 293 11.63 25.04 -14.18
CA ALA A 293 10.40 25.42 -14.85
C ALA A 293 10.16 26.93 -14.82
N VAL A 294 10.50 27.62 -13.71
CA VAL A 294 10.43 29.09 -13.61
C VAL A 294 11.40 29.76 -14.59
N LEU A 295 12.64 29.26 -14.73
CA LEU A 295 13.60 29.80 -15.70
C LEU A 295 13.16 29.63 -17.16
N LEU A 296 12.36 28.60 -17.42
CA LEU A 296 11.82 28.28 -18.73
C LEU A 296 10.44 28.89 -18.97
N ASP A 297 9.97 29.76 -18.06
CA ASP A 297 8.65 30.42 -18.13
C ASP A 297 7.49 29.43 -18.33
N VAL A 298 7.56 28.25 -17.68
CA VAL A 298 6.51 27.23 -17.75
C VAL A 298 5.25 27.69 -17.00
N ASN A 299 4.09 27.59 -17.64
CA ASN A 299 2.80 27.82 -16.98
C ASN A 299 2.38 26.59 -16.16
N PHE A 300 1.90 26.81 -14.92
CA PHE A 300 1.47 25.78 -13.98
C PHE A 300 -0.07 25.68 -13.83
N ASP A 301 -0.83 26.46 -14.60
CA ASP A 301 -2.31 26.44 -14.62
C ASP A 301 -2.90 25.06 -14.94
#